data_AF-A0A8J4BEW1-F1
#
_entry.id   AF-A0A8J4BEW1-F1
#
_cell.length_a   1.000
_cell.length_b   1.000
_cell.length_c   1.000
_cell.angle_alpha   90.00
_cell.angle_beta   90.00
_cell.angle_gamma   90.00
#
_symmetry.space_group_name_H-M   'P 1'
#
loop_
_entity.id
_entity.type
_entity.pdbx_description
1 polymer ?
#
loop_
_entity_poly.entity_id
_entity_poly.type
_entity_poly.pdbx_seq_one_letter_code
_entity_poly.pdbx_strand_id
1 'polypeptide(L)'
;MANARASIARLGSPGAYSPQRPRTSGDISHYAPPNIKLTGPQADDLETLIRHYDSLLDMRDNQIMQLTSQLESEQRRASMLESELGLALAASNRAETAHAAELAKVEGDVARVLAERRGLLEKLQGIEVVEDAVREMVVQMKFRVGDDERPSPEQLQAEKEALRDENILTVLGTLKATLKTLWTFKVEAEEDMRCARVGRQNAHTQQVLGLKARIREMEAQVREAQQQEEEARARAVEESAAREAVLAESREVLAAMEAQQREVLAALRGATEEAATARRALAAAQEEGRRRDGLVLKNQQLESARHFDRVAQDRELRLMQTAHTRQISAMQAELSRISDLMLQNDQLRDRLRRTLDTRDQLAGQLRAAVTRADLAVRRQRSLPRGSQYDVASLNSSPSFAGRPASAAATLSGGVGGVSMSGAVPPSAGGPGSSVAASRPRLGAAMAVMASRRAMAEEQAKAEAEVLENQDPVYKTLVNVNKMHRGLRSQIREIKQDLSEARPSWAQARQASASKSQTLYSQQQQSVKQ
;
A
#
# COMPACT_ATOMS: atom_id res chain seq x y z
N MET A 1 0.38 6.14 46.80
CA MET A 1 1.62 6.95 46.74
C MET A 1 2.17 6.88 45.33
N ALA A 2 2.81 7.94 44.83
CA ALA A 2 3.44 7.94 43.51
C ALA A 2 4.95 7.73 43.63
N ASN A 3 5.54 6.99 42.69
CA ASN A 3 6.93 7.17 42.31
C ASN A 3 7.06 6.83 40.81
N ALA A 4 7.75 7.71 40.08
CA ALA A 4 8.04 7.56 38.66
C ALA A 4 9.57 7.55 38.46
N ARG A 5 10.00 7.32 37.21
CA ARG A 5 11.38 7.09 36.71
C ARG A 5 11.69 5.59 36.53
N ALA A 6 12.39 5.16 35.46
CA ALA A 6 12.93 5.93 34.34
C ALA A 6 12.74 5.20 33.00
N SER A 7 12.29 5.93 31.98
CA SER A 7 12.44 5.54 30.58
C SER A 7 13.89 5.75 30.16
N ILE A 8 14.55 4.74 29.58
CA ILE A 8 15.85 4.90 28.92
C ILE A 8 15.66 4.69 27.43
N ALA A 9 16.06 5.67 26.63
CA ALA A 9 16.00 5.62 25.17
C ALA A 9 17.15 6.42 24.54
N ARG A 10 17.66 5.90 23.41
CA ARG A 10 18.65 6.48 22.48
C ARG A 10 20.13 6.43 22.89
N LEU A 11 20.94 6.52 21.83
CA LEU A 11 22.41 6.52 21.74
C LEU A 11 23.04 5.13 21.90
N GLY A 12 23.75 4.59 20.91
CA GLY A 12 23.97 5.07 19.54
C GLY A 12 24.87 4.10 18.77
N SER A 13 24.74 4.01 17.44
CA SER A 13 25.54 3.07 16.65
C SER A 13 27.01 3.50 16.58
N PRO A 14 27.98 2.72 17.08
CA PRO A 14 29.40 3.05 16.98
C PRO A 14 29.90 2.66 15.58
N GLY A 15 30.09 3.65 14.71
CA GLY A 15 30.76 3.45 13.42
C GLY A 15 32.23 3.10 13.63
N ALA A 16 32.56 1.81 13.62
CA ALA A 16 33.93 1.32 13.80
C ALA A 16 34.78 1.57 12.54
N TYR A 17 35.37 2.77 12.49
CA TYR A 17 36.56 3.18 11.76
C TYR A 17 37.22 2.10 10.89
N SER A 18 37.11 2.24 9.56
CA SER A 18 38.10 1.69 8.64
C SER A 18 39.39 2.50 8.78
N PRO A 19 40.52 1.90 9.21
CA PRO A 19 41.79 2.62 9.26
C PRO A 19 42.30 2.83 7.83
N GLN A 20 42.15 4.05 7.29
CA GLN A 20 42.85 4.44 6.07
C GLN A 20 44.35 4.27 6.29
N ARG A 21 44.93 3.23 5.66
CA ARG A 21 46.37 2.98 5.66
C ARG A 21 47.05 4.22 5.09
N PRO A 22 47.85 4.97 5.88
CA PRO A 22 48.52 6.15 5.35
C PRO A 22 49.45 5.70 4.22
N ARG A 23 49.37 6.39 3.08
CA ARG A 23 50.26 6.14 1.93
C ARG A 23 51.69 6.44 2.36
N THR A 24 52.45 5.40 2.70
CA THR A 24 53.91 5.50 2.82
C THR A 24 54.45 5.82 1.44
N SER A 25 54.84 7.08 1.24
CA SER A 25 55.47 7.57 0.02
C SER A 25 56.80 6.84 -0.19
N GLY A 26 56.78 5.82 -1.05
CA GLY A 26 57.84 4.82 -1.14
C GLY A 26 57.63 3.87 -2.30
N ASP A 27 57.23 4.38 -3.46
CA ASP A 27 57.25 3.64 -4.72
C ASP A 27 58.70 3.43 -5.19
N ILE A 28 59.38 2.49 -4.51
CA ILE A 28 60.70 1.96 -4.94
C ILE A 28 60.51 1.05 -6.18
N SER A 29 59.26 0.77 -6.56
CA SER A 29 58.78 0.14 -7.80
C SER A 29 59.26 0.79 -9.11
N HIS A 30 59.95 1.94 -9.06
CA HIS A 30 60.60 2.58 -10.20
C HIS A 30 62.14 2.48 -10.22
N TYR A 31 62.75 1.88 -9.20
CA TYR A 31 64.10 1.33 -9.34
C TYR A 31 64.04 -0.04 -9.99
N ALA A 32 63.90 -0.06 -11.32
CA ALA A 32 64.45 -1.16 -12.10
C ALA A 32 65.97 -1.15 -11.83
N PRO A 33 66.57 -2.21 -11.24
CA PRO A 33 68.00 -2.23 -11.03
C PRO A 33 68.71 -2.13 -12.38
N PRO A 34 69.78 -1.31 -12.51
CA PRO A 34 70.56 -1.29 -13.74
C PRO A 34 71.03 -2.71 -14.05
N ASN A 35 70.94 -3.11 -15.32
CA ASN A 35 71.25 -4.47 -15.77
C ASN A 35 72.77 -4.69 -15.85
N ILE A 36 73.44 -4.55 -14.70
CA ILE A 36 74.89 -4.66 -14.54
C ILE A 36 75.25 -6.14 -14.61
N LYS A 37 75.79 -6.56 -15.75
CA LYS A 37 76.43 -7.87 -15.91
C LYS A 37 77.79 -7.87 -15.21
N LEU A 38 77.77 -7.90 -13.87
CA LEU A 38 78.94 -8.22 -13.07
C LEU A 38 79.43 -9.60 -13.51
N THR A 39 80.69 -9.69 -13.95
CA THR A 39 81.27 -10.92 -14.51
C THR A 39 82.65 -11.14 -13.89
N GLY A 40 82.75 -12.18 -13.06
CA GLY A 40 83.90 -12.45 -12.20
C GLY A 40 83.46 -12.80 -10.77
N PRO A 41 84.35 -13.34 -9.92
CA PRO A 41 83.97 -14.01 -8.66
C PRO A 41 83.22 -13.12 -7.65
N GLN A 42 83.45 -11.81 -7.68
CA GLN A 42 82.72 -10.85 -6.83
C GLN A 42 81.24 -10.69 -7.20
N ALA A 43 80.84 -11.10 -8.40
CA ALA A 43 79.43 -11.23 -8.80
C ALA A 43 78.78 -12.41 -8.08
N ASP A 44 79.47 -13.56 -8.05
CA ASP A 44 78.99 -14.79 -7.43
C ASP A 44 78.80 -14.61 -5.90
N ASP A 45 79.72 -13.88 -5.25
CA ASP A 45 79.60 -13.48 -3.84
C ASP A 45 78.35 -12.60 -3.59
N LEU A 46 78.08 -11.62 -4.45
CA LEU A 46 76.92 -10.74 -4.34
C LEU A 46 75.59 -11.47 -4.64
N GLU A 47 75.56 -12.34 -5.65
CA GLU A 47 74.40 -13.21 -5.89
C GLU A 47 74.16 -14.15 -4.71
N THR A 48 75.21 -14.69 -4.09
CA THR A 48 75.09 -15.54 -2.90
C THR A 48 74.53 -14.75 -1.70
N LEU A 49 74.97 -13.50 -1.51
CA LEU A 49 74.45 -12.62 -0.46
C LEU A 49 72.99 -12.22 -0.70
N ILE A 50 72.61 -11.92 -1.95
CA ILE A 50 71.22 -11.62 -2.33
C ILE A 50 70.33 -12.84 -2.05
N ARG A 51 70.70 -14.03 -2.57
CA ARG A 51 69.97 -15.29 -2.31
C ARG A 51 69.87 -15.62 -0.81
N HIS A 52 70.86 -15.23 0.00
CA HIS A 52 70.79 -15.39 1.45
C HIS A 52 69.77 -14.42 2.10
N TYR A 53 69.74 -13.16 1.69
CA TYR A 53 68.73 -12.21 2.18
C TYR A 53 67.32 -12.55 1.68
N ASP A 54 67.17 -12.99 0.43
CA ASP A 54 65.90 -13.49 -0.12
C ASP A 54 65.43 -14.70 0.69
N SER A 55 66.30 -15.66 0.98
CA SER A 55 65.98 -16.80 1.86
C SER A 55 65.62 -16.39 3.30
N LEU A 56 66.17 -15.30 3.83
CA LEU A 56 65.81 -14.76 5.15
C LEU A 56 64.46 -14.01 5.11
N LEU A 57 64.12 -13.38 3.99
CA LEU A 57 62.82 -12.77 3.74
C LEU A 57 61.74 -13.85 3.56
N ASP A 58 61.99 -14.89 2.77
CA ASP A 58 61.12 -16.07 2.66
C ASP A 58 60.89 -16.72 4.02
N MET A 59 61.93 -16.89 4.84
CA MET A 59 61.79 -17.38 6.22
C MET A 59 60.93 -16.45 7.09
N ARG A 60 61.10 -15.13 6.97
CA ARG A 60 60.32 -14.12 7.70
C ARG A 60 58.85 -14.13 7.28
N ASP A 61 58.56 -14.17 5.99
CA ASP A 61 57.20 -14.14 5.46
C ASP A 61 56.47 -15.46 5.74
N ASN A 62 57.16 -16.61 5.69
CA ASN A 62 56.63 -17.87 6.19
C ASN A 62 56.33 -17.82 7.70
N GLN A 63 57.20 -17.21 8.52
CA GLN A 63 56.97 -17.03 9.96
C GLN A 63 55.78 -16.07 10.23
N ILE A 64 55.67 -14.97 9.49
CA ILE A 64 54.55 -14.02 9.58
C ILE A 64 53.24 -14.71 9.17
N MET A 65 53.24 -15.50 8.10
CA MET A 65 52.08 -16.28 7.65
C MET A 65 51.65 -17.31 8.70
N GLN A 66 52.59 -18.03 9.33
CA GLN A 66 52.31 -18.96 10.42
C GLN A 66 51.73 -18.25 11.65
N LEU A 67 52.33 -17.14 12.10
CA LEU A 67 51.84 -16.36 13.25
C LEU A 67 50.46 -15.73 12.97
N THR A 68 50.20 -15.28 11.73
CA THR A 68 48.90 -14.75 11.32
C THR A 68 47.84 -15.85 11.34
N SER A 69 48.16 -17.03 10.80
CA SER A 69 47.26 -18.20 10.86
C SER A 69 46.97 -18.66 12.28
N GLN A 70 47.97 -18.64 13.17
CA GLN A 70 47.78 -18.91 14.60
C GLN A 70 46.87 -17.87 15.25
N LEU A 71 47.10 -16.58 15.02
CA LEU A 71 46.28 -15.49 15.56
C LEU A 71 44.83 -15.59 15.08
N GLU A 72 44.59 -15.88 13.80
CA GLU A 72 43.24 -16.14 13.28
C GLU A 72 42.61 -17.37 13.94
N SER A 73 43.36 -18.44 14.20
CA SER A 73 42.83 -19.65 14.83
C SER A 73 42.41 -19.41 16.29
N GLU A 74 43.20 -18.64 17.05
CA GLU A 74 42.87 -18.28 18.43
C GLU A 74 41.78 -17.20 18.50
N GLN A 75 41.64 -16.31 17.51
CA GLN A 75 40.47 -15.41 17.41
C GLN A 75 39.16 -16.19 17.15
N ARG A 76 39.21 -17.20 16.27
CA ARG A 76 38.07 -18.13 16.04
C ARG A 76 37.75 -18.94 17.31
N ARG A 77 38.76 -19.34 18.07
CA ARG A 77 38.59 -20.04 19.36
C ARG A 77 38.02 -19.13 20.46
N ALA A 78 38.48 -17.89 20.55
CA ALA A 78 37.98 -16.91 21.51
C ALA A 78 36.49 -16.62 21.25
N SER A 79 36.12 -16.31 20.00
CA SER A 79 34.71 -16.09 19.63
C SER A 79 33.82 -17.32 19.85
N MET A 80 34.36 -18.54 19.69
CA MET A 80 33.66 -19.78 20.07
C MET A 80 33.40 -19.83 21.58
N LEU A 81 34.42 -19.63 22.41
CA LEU A 81 34.30 -19.62 23.87
C LEU A 81 33.38 -18.49 24.41
N GLU A 82 33.41 -17.31 23.78
CA GLU A 82 32.48 -16.22 24.07
C GLU A 82 31.03 -16.62 23.76
N SER A 83 30.80 -17.35 22.66
CA SER A 83 29.46 -17.86 22.31
C SER A 83 29.00 -18.97 23.27
N GLU A 84 29.90 -19.85 23.71
CA GLU A 84 29.61 -20.89 24.71
C GLU A 84 29.29 -20.29 26.08
N LEU A 85 30.05 -19.27 26.51
CA LEU A 85 29.77 -18.50 27.73
C LEU A 85 28.40 -17.81 27.64
N GLY A 86 28.08 -17.20 26.49
CA GLY A 86 26.77 -16.61 26.24
C GLY A 86 25.62 -17.62 26.32
N LEU A 87 25.81 -18.83 25.79
CA LEU A 87 24.85 -19.93 25.90
C LEU A 87 24.71 -20.44 27.34
N ALA A 88 25.81 -20.56 28.09
CA ALA A 88 25.80 -20.97 29.49
C ALA A 88 25.10 -19.97 30.41
N LEU A 89 25.38 -18.67 30.24
CA LEU A 89 24.67 -17.59 30.97
C LEU A 89 23.19 -17.55 30.59
N ALA A 90 22.85 -17.73 29.31
CA ALA A 90 21.46 -17.85 28.88
C ALA A 90 20.76 -19.10 29.46
N ALA A 91 21.48 -20.18 29.75
CA ALA A 91 20.94 -21.35 30.43
C ALA A 91 20.74 -21.12 31.94
N SER A 92 21.69 -20.47 32.64
CA SER A 92 21.53 -20.09 34.06
C SER A 92 20.31 -19.19 34.26
N ASN A 93 20.20 -18.12 33.48
CA ASN A 93 19.07 -17.19 33.53
C ASN A 93 17.72 -17.91 33.33
N ARG A 94 17.65 -18.91 32.43
CA ARG A 94 16.43 -19.73 32.24
C ARG A 94 16.12 -20.56 33.48
N ALA A 95 17.11 -21.22 34.07
CA ALA A 95 16.93 -22.01 35.29
C ALA A 95 16.48 -21.13 36.49
N GLU A 96 17.07 -19.96 36.64
CA GLU A 96 16.68 -18.97 37.65
C GLU A 96 15.24 -18.49 37.47
N THR A 97 14.81 -18.18 36.23
CA THR A 97 13.41 -17.85 35.94
C THR A 97 12.44 -19.01 36.17
N ALA A 98 12.88 -20.26 35.95
CA ALA A 98 12.07 -21.44 36.22
C ALA A 98 11.85 -21.63 37.73
N HIS A 99 12.92 -21.55 38.54
CA HIS A 99 12.82 -21.62 39.99
C HIS A 99 12.04 -20.44 40.59
N ALA A 100 12.15 -19.22 40.04
CA ALA A 100 11.31 -18.10 40.44
C ALA A 100 9.81 -18.38 40.17
N ALA A 101 9.47 -19.01 39.05
CA ALA A 101 8.11 -19.43 38.75
C ALA A 101 7.62 -20.59 39.65
N GLU A 102 8.49 -21.53 40.03
CA GLU A 102 8.17 -22.58 41.01
C GLU A 102 7.91 -22.00 42.41
N LEU A 103 8.73 -21.06 42.87
CA LEU A 103 8.53 -20.37 44.15
C LEU A 103 7.21 -19.60 44.18
N ALA A 104 6.95 -18.77 43.15
CA ALA A 104 5.69 -18.03 43.04
C ALA A 104 4.45 -18.96 43.00
N LYS A 105 4.59 -20.15 42.40
CA LYS A 105 3.53 -21.18 42.42
C LYS A 105 3.33 -21.77 43.82
N VAL A 106 4.39 -22.06 44.57
CA VAL A 106 4.30 -22.58 45.94
C VAL A 106 3.72 -21.52 46.88
N GLU A 107 4.12 -20.25 46.75
CA GLU A 107 3.53 -19.13 47.50
C GLU A 107 2.04 -18.97 47.19
N GLY A 108 1.63 -19.10 45.93
CA GLY A 108 0.23 -19.14 45.52
C GLY A 108 -0.56 -20.31 46.14
N ASP A 109 0.01 -21.51 46.18
CA ASP A 109 -0.60 -22.69 46.81
C ASP A 109 -0.76 -22.50 48.34
N VAL A 110 0.23 -21.87 49.01
CA VAL A 110 0.14 -21.52 50.44
C VAL A 110 -0.92 -20.44 50.69
N ALA A 111 -0.97 -19.39 49.86
CA ALA A 111 -1.98 -18.34 49.97
C ALA A 111 -3.40 -18.91 49.77
N ARG A 112 -3.57 -19.84 48.83
CA ARG A 112 -4.82 -20.58 48.59
C ARG A 112 -5.24 -21.40 49.81
N VAL A 113 -4.37 -22.24 50.36
CA VAL A 113 -4.69 -23.06 51.56
C VAL A 113 -5.01 -22.18 52.78
N LEU A 114 -4.37 -21.02 52.92
CA LEU A 114 -4.71 -20.05 53.97
C LEU A 114 -6.07 -19.38 53.76
N ALA A 115 -6.50 -19.15 52.51
CA ALA A 115 -7.84 -18.67 52.18
C ALA A 115 -8.91 -19.75 52.42
N GLU A 116 -8.67 -20.98 51.97
CA GLU A 116 -9.53 -22.15 52.24
C GLU A 116 -9.74 -22.36 53.76
N ARG A 117 -8.67 -22.25 54.55
CA ARG A 117 -8.75 -22.30 56.03
C ARG A 117 -9.60 -21.18 56.63
N ARG A 118 -9.57 -19.96 56.07
CA ARG A 118 -10.43 -18.85 56.55
C ARG A 118 -11.89 -19.11 56.24
N GLY A 119 -12.21 -19.48 54.99
CA GLY A 119 -13.57 -19.84 54.59
C GLY A 119 -14.15 -21.00 55.40
N LEU A 120 -13.33 -21.98 55.81
CA LEU A 120 -13.75 -23.06 56.70
C LEU A 120 -14.05 -22.60 58.12
N LEU A 121 -13.31 -21.63 58.65
CA LEU A 121 -13.61 -21.01 59.96
C LEU A 121 -14.89 -20.16 59.89
N GLU A 122 -15.11 -19.43 58.80
CA GLU A 122 -16.34 -18.67 58.54
C GLU A 122 -17.55 -19.60 58.41
N LYS A 123 -17.42 -20.74 57.68
CA LYS A 123 -18.46 -21.79 57.63
C LYS A 123 -18.80 -22.35 59.02
N LEU A 124 -17.81 -22.55 59.89
CA LEU A 124 -18.01 -23.05 61.26
C LEU A 124 -18.72 -22.01 62.15
N GLN A 125 -18.30 -20.75 62.13
CA GLN A 125 -18.99 -19.66 62.85
C GLN A 125 -20.45 -19.50 62.38
N GLY A 126 -20.69 -19.67 61.07
CA GLY A 126 -22.04 -19.70 60.51
C GLY A 126 -22.90 -20.86 61.03
N ILE A 127 -22.30 -22.00 61.36
CA ILE A 127 -22.99 -23.11 62.03
C ILE A 127 -23.27 -22.76 63.50
N GLU A 128 -22.28 -22.27 64.25
CA GLU A 128 -22.41 -21.91 65.67
C GLU A 128 -23.60 -20.95 65.93
N VAL A 129 -23.76 -19.93 65.08
CA VAL A 129 -24.91 -19.00 65.15
C VAL A 129 -26.25 -19.69 64.89
N VAL A 130 -26.29 -20.66 63.96
CA VAL A 130 -27.50 -21.46 63.70
C VAL A 130 -27.78 -22.44 64.84
N GLU A 131 -26.75 -22.99 65.49
CA GLU A 131 -26.93 -23.85 66.67
C GLU A 131 -27.59 -23.08 67.82
N ASP A 132 -27.06 -21.91 68.19
CA ASP A 132 -27.60 -21.11 69.29
C ASP A 132 -29.01 -20.55 68.98
N ALA A 133 -29.30 -20.20 67.71
CA ALA A 133 -30.65 -19.81 67.30
C ALA A 133 -31.67 -20.98 67.41
N VAL A 134 -31.23 -22.22 67.16
CA VAL A 134 -32.04 -23.42 67.33
C VAL A 134 -32.23 -23.76 68.82
N ARG A 135 -31.17 -23.66 69.64
CA ARG A 135 -31.27 -23.79 71.11
C ARG A 135 -32.29 -22.80 71.67
N GLU A 136 -32.22 -21.54 71.25
CA GLU A 136 -33.22 -20.54 71.66
C GLU A 136 -34.64 -20.88 71.19
N MET A 137 -34.83 -21.36 69.96
CA MET A 137 -36.16 -21.76 69.48
C MET A 137 -36.77 -22.91 70.30
N VAL A 138 -35.96 -23.87 70.77
CA VAL A 138 -36.41 -24.93 71.69
C VAL A 138 -36.89 -24.34 73.01
N VAL A 139 -36.08 -23.48 73.63
CA VAL A 139 -36.41 -22.78 74.88
C VAL A 139 -37.68 -21.94 74.71
N GLN A 140 -37.77 -21.13 73.65
CA GLN A 140 -38.96 -20.34 73.35
C GLN A 140 -40.22 -21.19 73.11
N MET A 141 -40.11 -22.39 72.54
CA MET A 141 -41.27 -23.29 72.40
C MET A 141 -41.68 -23.91 73.73
N LYS A 142 -40.73 -24.38 74.54
CA LYS A 142 -40.99 -25.01 75.84
C LYS A 142 -41.75 -24.08 76.78
N PHE A 143 -41.30 -22.82 76.90
CA PHE A 143 -41.89 -21.82 77.81
C PHE A 143 -43.06 -21.03 77.21
N ARG A 144 -43.62 -21.44 76.05
CA ARG A 144 -44.88 -20.89 75.48
C ARG A 144 -46.12 -21.74 75.78
N VAL A 145 -45.94 -22.87 76.47
CA VAL A 145 -46.99 -23.91 76.67
C VAL A 145 -47.40 -24.05 78.15
N GLY A 146 -46.75 -23.32 79.07
CA GLY A 146 -47.17 -23.20 80.47
C GLY A 146 -47.91 -21.89 80.73
N ASP A 147 -48.94 -21.94 81.57
CA ASP A 147 -49.74 -20.76 81.94
C ASP A 147 -49.00 -19.85 82.97
N ASP A 148 -49.11 -18.55 82.74
CA ASP A 148 -48.78 -17.38 83.58
C ASP A 148 -47.40 -17.23 84.27
N GLU A 149 -46.67 -18.28 84.64
CA GLU A 149 -45.30 -18.13 85.16
C GLU A 149 -44.28 -17.90 84.04
N ARG A 150 -43.92 -16.62 83.81
CA ARG A 150 -42.81 -16.26 82.94
C ARG A 150 -41.49 -16.78 83.55
N PRO A 151 -40.68 -17.58 82.83
CA PRO A 151 -39.44 -18.11 83.36
C PRO A 151 -38.44 -16.99 83.66
N SER A 152 -37.63 -17.17 84.71
CA SER A 152 -36.61 -16.21 85.08
C SER A 152 -35.48 -16.16 84.01
N PRO A 153 -34.78 -15.02 83.85
CA PRO A 153 -33.66 -14.94 82.93
C PRO A 153 -32.54 -15.93 83.27
N GLU A 154 -32.37 -16.26 84.55
CA GLU A 154 -31.40 -17.24 85.03
C GLU A 154 -31.81 -18.68 84.66
N GLN A 155 -33.10 -19.02 84.74
CA GLN A 155 -33.63 -20.31 84.28
C GLN A 155 -33.48 -20.47 82.76
N LEU A 156 -33.78 -19.42 82.00
CA LEU A 156 -33.59 -19.39 80.54
C LEU A 156 -32.11 -19.54 80.15
N GLN A 157 -31.20 -18.94 80.92
CA GLN A 157 -29.76 -19.06 80.68
C GLN A 157 -29.24 -20.45 81.04
N ALA A 158 -29.63 -21.00 82.19
CA ALA A 158 -29.24 -22.35 82.63
C ALA A 158 -29.71 -23.43 81.64
N GLU A 159 -30.90 -23.30 81.06
CA GLU A 159 -31.37 -24.24 80.02
C GLU A 159 -30.64 -24.03 78.68
N LYS A 160 -30.33 -22.79 78.29
CA LYS A 160 -29.47 -22.53 77.12
C LYS A 160 -28.07 -23.13 77.28
N GLU A 161 -27.51 -23.13 78.49
CA GLU A 161 -26.22 -23.72 78.80
C GLU A 161 -26.27 -25.26 78.81
N ALA A 162 -27.29 -25.86 79.42
CA ALA A 162 -27.52 -27.32 79.32
C ALA A 162 -27.66 -27.79 77.86
N LEU A 163 -28.33 -27.01 77.00
CA LEU A 163 -28.47 -27.30 75.57
C LEU A 163 -27.20 -26.99 74.74
N ARG A 164 -26.16 -26.36 75.31
CA ARG A 164 -24.86 -26.17 74.65
C ARG A 164 -23.95 -27.38 74.74
N ASP A 165 -24.02 -28.14 75.82
CA ASP A 165 -23.32 -29.42 75.96
C ASP A 165 -23.99 -30.54 75.13
N GLU A 166 -25.22 -30.33 74.66
CA GLU A 166 -25.91 -31.22 73.72
C GLU A 166 -25.51 -31.03 72.25
N ASN A 167 -25.51 -32.15 71.51
CA ASN A 167 -25.29 -32.17 70.07
C ASN A 167 -26.48 -31.54 69.33
N ILE A 168 -26.24 -30.56 68.44
CA ILE A 168 -27.35 -29.87 67.75
C ILE A 168 -28.30 -30.80 66.97
N LEU A 169 -27.84 -31.98 66.56
CA LEU A 169 -28.69 -32.97 65.88
C LEU A 169 -29.64 -33.73 66.82
N THR A 170 -29.39 -33.77 68.14
CA THR A 170 -30.37 -34.27 69.14
C THR A 170 -31.39 -33.18 69.45
N VAL A 171 -30.93 -31.94 69.66
CA VAL A 171 -31.78 -30.75 69.90
C VAL A 171 -32.74 -30.48 68.73
N LEU A 172 -32.29 -30.65 67.47
CA LEU A 172 -33.17 -30.59 66.29
C LEU A 172 -34.12 -31.80 66.18
N GLY A 173 -33.74 -32.94 66.76
CA GLY A 173 -34.57 -34.15 66.82
C GLY A 173 -35.77 -33.97 67.75
N THR A 174 -35.53 -33.43 68.96
CA THR A 174 -36.59 -33.14 69.94
C THR A 174 -37.50 -32.02 69.44
N LEU A 175 -36.95 -30.92 68.91
CA LEU A 175 -37.72 -29.83 68.29
C LEU A 175 -38.64 -30.31 67.15
N LYS A 176 -38.14 -31.22 66.31
CA LYS A 176 -38.93 -31.78 65.21
C LYS A 176 -40.09 -32.66 65.73
N ALA A 177 -39.92 -33.34 66.86
CA ALA A 177 -40.98 -34.13 67.47
C ALA A 177 -42.11 -33.24 68.00
N THR A 178 -41.78 -32.18 68.76
CA THR A 178 -42.77 -31.26 69.35
C THR A 178 -43.52 -30.45 68.29
N LEU A 179 -42.84 -29.99 67.24
CA LEU A 179 -43.50 -29.35 66.10
C LEU A 179 -44.42 -30.31 65.33
N LYS A 180 -44.09 -31.61 65.24
CA LYS A 180 -44.96 -32.60 64.59
C LYS A 180 -46.26 -32.81 65.36
N THR A 181 -46.21 -32.89 66.69
CA THR A 181 -47.41 -33.06 67.53
C THR A 181 -48.32 -31.82 67.52
N LEU A 182 -47.73 -30.62 67.45
CA LEU A 182 -48.50 -29.38 67.27
C LEU A 182 -49.16 -29.29 65.88
N TRP A 183 -48.49 -29.80 64.85
CA TRP A 183 -49.04 -29.83 63.48
C TRP A 183 -50.26 -30.76 63.37
N THR A 184 -50.20 -31.99 63.89
CA THR A 184 -51.34 -32.92 63.83
C THR A 184 -52.58 -32.36 64.54
N PHE A 185 -52.40 -31.83 65.75
CA PHE A 185 -53.46 -31.16 66.51
C PHE A 185 -54.09 -29.99 65.74
N LYS A 186 -53.29 -29.21 65.01
CA LYS A 186 -53.83 -28.11 64.19
C LYS A 186 -54.62 -28.60 62.97
N VAL A 187 -54.15 -29.64 62.28
CA VAL A 187 -54.87 -30.17 61.09
C VAL A 187 -56.27 -30.65 61.49
N GLU A 188 -56.36 -31.42 62.58
CA GLU A 188 -57.62 -31.91 63.14
C GLU A 188 -58.60 -30.74 63.41
N ALA A 189 -58.14 -29.69 64.11
CA ALA A 189 -58.95 -28.50 64.39
C ALA A 189 -59.29 -27.65 63.14
N GLU A 190 -58.51 -27.72 62.06
CA GLU A 190 -58.84 -27.04 60.79
C GLU A 190 -59.88 -27.81 59.96
N GLU A 191 -59.95 -29.14 60.05
CA GLU A 191 -60.94 -29.93 59.31
C GLU A 191 -62.36 -29.68 59.83
N ASP A 192 -62.55 -29.62 61.15
CA ASP A 192 -63.80 -29.16 61.79
C ASP A 192 -64.22 -27.77 61.26
N MET A 193 -63.26 -26.84 61.17
CA MET A 193 -63.44 -25.47 60.66
C MET A 193 -63.57 -25.37 59.13
N ARG A 194 -63.37 -26.47 58.37
CA ARG A 194 -63.66 -26.56 56.94
C ARG A 194 -65.08 -27.05 56.69
N CYS A 195 -65.57 -27.99 57.49
CA CYS A 195 -66.98 -28.40 57.50
C CYS A 195 -67.94 -27.20 57.70
N ALA A 196 -67.62 -26.29 58.62
CA ALA A 196 -68.36 -25.03 58.84
C ALA A 196 -68.18 -23.95 57.74
N ARG A 197 -67.38 -24.22 56.70
CA ARG A 197 -67.02 -23.27 55.62
C ARG A 197 -67.67 -23.61 54.28
N VAL A 198 -67.81 -24.90 53.96
CA VAL A 198 -68.45 -25.39 52.72
C VAL A 198 -69.86 -24.80 52.56
N GLY A 199 -70.64 -24.69 53.64
CA GLY A 199 -71.98 -24.08 53.63
C GLY A 199 -72.04 -22.62 53.18
N ARG A 200 -70.92 -21.88 53.15
CA ARG A 200 -70.82 -20.51 52.62
C ARG A 200 -70.25 -20.44 51.20
N GLN A 201 -69.53 -21.47 50.74
CA GLN A 201 -68.74 -21.42 49.51
C GLN A 201 -69.61 -21.44 48.23
N ASN A 202 -70.78 -22.07 48.28
CA ASN A 202 -71.74 -22.15 47.16
C ASN A 202 -72.25 -20.78 46.66
N ALA A 203 -72.12 -19.71 47.45
CA ALA A 203 -72.50 -18.36 47.04
C ALA A 203 -71.43 -17.66 46.17
N HIS A 204 -70.15 -18.03 46.29
CA HIS A 204 -69.06 -17.30 45.66
C HIS A 204 -68.74 -17.78 44.22
N THR A 205 -69.04 -19.04 43.91
CA THR A 205 -68.71 -19.70 42.63
C THR A 205 -69.26 -18.98 41.40
N GLN A 206 -70.36 -18.24 41.55
CA GLN A 206 -70.99 -17.49 40.45
C GLN A 206 -70.17 -16.25 40.01
N GLN A 207 -69.43 -15.60 40.93
CA GLN A 207 -68.61 -14.41 40.60
C GLN A 207 -67.35 -14.76 39.80
N VAL A 208 -66.71 -15.89 40.12
CA VAL A 208 -65.42 -16.31 39.55
C VAL A 208 -65.50 -16.56 38.04
N LEU A 209 -66.67 -16.97 37.54
CA LEU A 209 -66.87 -17.24 36.10
C LEU A 209 -66.77 -15.98 35.23
N GLY A 210 -67.23 -14.82 35.73
CA GLY A 210 -67.14 -13.55 35.00
C GLY A 210 -65.71 -13.06 34.81
N LEU A 211 -64.86 -13.21 35.84
CA LEU A 211 -63.45 -12.80 35.78
C LEU A 211 -62.63 -13.64 34.79
N LYS A 212 -62.93 -14.95 34.67
CA LYS A 212 -62.23 -15.87 33.76
C LYS A 212 -62.52 -15.62 32.27
N ALA A 213 -63.54 -14.83 31.92
CA ALA A 213 -63.74 -14.37 30.54
C ALA A 213 -62.75 -13.25 30.18
N ARG A 214 -62.64 -12.23 31.05
CA ARG A 214 -61.89 -10.98 30.80
C ARG A 214 -60.37 -11.15 30.69
N ILE A 215 -59.82 -12.18 31.32
CA ILE A 215 -58.38 -12.50 31.24
C ILE A 215 -57.98 -12.92 29.82
N ARG A 216 -58.81 -13.74 29.15
CA ARG A 216 -58.53 -14.27 27.80
C ARG A 216 -58.53 -13.21 26.71
N GLU A 217 -59.25 -12.11 26.94
CA GLU A 217 -59.32 -10.95 26.06
C GLU A 217 -57.99 -10.18 26.06
N MET A 218 -57.43 -9.92 27.24
CA MET A 218 -56.10 -9.29 27.38
C MET A 218 -54.97 -10.18 26.84
N GLU A 219 -55.05 -11.49 27.04
CA GLU A 219 -54.09 -12.46 26.49
C GLU A 219 -54.03 -12.46 24.95
N ALA A 220 -55.10 -12.05 24.25
CA ALA A 220 -55.07 -11.89 22.80
C ALA A 220 -54.30 -10.63 22.38
N GLN A 221 -54.63 -9.49 22.99
CA GLN A 221 -54.04 -8.18 22.71
C GLN A 221 -52.51 -8.16 22.89
N VAL A 222 -51.99 -8.89 23.89
CA VAL A 222 -50.54 -9.02 24.13
C VAL A 222 -49.81 -9.70 22.96
N ARG A 223 -50.42 -10.71 22.32
CA ARG A 223 -49.79 -11.41 21.18
C ARG A 223 -49.77 -10.55 19.92
N GLU A 224 -50.84 -9.79 19.67
CA GLU A 224 -50.93 -8.84 18.56
C GLU A 224 -49.86 -7.74 18.70
N ALA A 225 -49.66 -7.21 19.92
CA ALA A 225 -48.61 -6.23 20.20
C ALA A 225 -47.19 -6.79 19.99
N GLN A 226 -46.94 -8.06 20.37
CA GLN A 226 -45.64 -8.71 20.15
C GLN A 226 -45.32 -8.90 18.66
N GLN A 227 -46.29 -9.32 17.86
CA GLN A 227 -46.11 -9.45 16.40
C GLN A 227 -45.83 -8.09 15.74
N GLN A 228 -46.49 -7.02 16.17
CA GLN A 228 -46.23 -5.66 15.69
C GLN A 228 -44.80 -5.18 16.05
N GLU A 229 -44.27 -5.56 17.21
CA GLU A 229 -42.89 -5.23 17.59
C GLU A 229 -41.86 -5.99 16.73
N GLU A 230 -42.10 -7.28 16.44
CA GLU A 230 -41.24 -8.08 15.56
C GLU A 230 -41.24 -7.55 14.11
N GLU A 231 -42.41 -7.19 13.56
CA GLU A 231 -42.51 -6.52 12.25
C GLU A 231 -41.77 -5.18 12.22
N ALA A 232 -41.89 -4.36 13.27
CA ALA A 232 -41.20 -3.07 13.35
C ALA A 232 -39.68 -3.23 13.40
N ARG A 233 -39.18 -4.25 14.12
CA ARG A 233 -37.75 -4.58 14.17
C ARG A 233 -37.22 -5.07 12.81
N ALA A 234 -37.98 -5.88 12.08
CA ALA A 234 -37.61 -6.33 10.74
C ALA A 234 -37.46 -5.13 9.77
N ARG A 235 -38.47 -4.24 9.72
CA ARG A 235 -38.44 -3.03 8.90
C ARG A 235 -37.27 -2.10 9.25
N ALA A 236 -36.94 -1.96 10.53
CA ALA A 236 -35.78 -1.16 10.97
C ALA A 236 -34.44 -1.71 10.47
N VAL A 237 -34.29 -3.04 10.38
CA VAL A 237 -33.10 -3.69 9.79
C VAL A 237 -33.07 -3.46 8.28
N GLU A 238 -34.18 -3.67 7.58
CA GLU A 238 -34.30 -3.41 6.13
C GLU A 238 -33.99 -1.95 5.77
N GLU A 239 -34.52 -0.99 6.54
CA GLU A 239 -34.19 0.43 6.39
C GLU A 239 -32.71 0.71 6.64
N SER A 240 -32.08 0.06 7.62
CA SER A 240 -30.64 0.26 7.88
C SER A 240 -29.78 -0.23 6.71
N ALA A 241 -30.07 -1.42 6.16
CA ALA A 241 -29.38 -1.96 4.99
C ALA A 241 -29.61 -1.10 3.73
N ALA A 242 -30.83 -0.59 3.51
CA ALA A 242 -31.13 0.32 2.41
C ALA A 242 -30.37 1.65 2.53
N ARG A 243 -30.24 2.21 3.74
CA ARG A 243 -29.44 3.41 3.99
C ARG A 243 -27.95 3.16 3.76
N GLU A 244 -27.43 2.00 4.16
CA GLU A 244 -26.04 1.64 3.89
C GLU A 244 -25.76 1.42 2.39
N ALA A 245 -26.68 0.82 1.65
CA ALA A 245 -26.58 0.68 0.19
C ALA A 245 -26.52 2.05 -0.51
N VAL A 246 -27.43 2.97 -0.20
CA VAL A 246 -27.42 4.35 -0.75
C VAL A 246 -26.14 5.12 -0.35
N LEU A 247 -25.59 4.86 0.86
CA LEU A 247 -24.30 5.41 1.27
C LEU A 247 -23.10 4.77 0.55
N ALA A 248 -23.21 3.54 0.06
CA ALA A 248 -22.20 2.93 -0.81
C ALA A 248 -22.28 3.51 -2.24
N GLU A 249 -23.46 3.51 -2.84
CA GLU A 249 -23.72 4.09 -4.18
C GLU A 249 -23.25 5.55 -4.27
N SER A 250 -23.59 6.37 -3.27
CA SER A 250 -23.16 7.78 -3.25
C SER A 250 -21.64 7.97 -3.10
N ARG A 251 -20.92 7.03 -2.45
CA ARG A 251 -19.44 7.04 -2.41
C ARG A 251 -18.85 6.65 -3.77
N GLU A 252 -19.43 5.68 -4.46
CA GLU A 252 -19.00 5.29 -5.80
C GLU A 252 -19.23 6.40 -6.83
N VAL A 253 -20.40 7.07 -6.76
CA VAL A 253 -20.70 8.26 -7.59
C VAL A 253 -19.72 9.40 -7.30
N LEU A 254 -19.41 9.68 -6.02
CA LEU A 254 -18.40 10.69 -5.67
C LEU A 254 -17.01 10.33 -6.19
N ALA A 255 -16.58 9.07 -6.05
CA ALA A 255 -15.30 8.60 -6.57
C ALA A 255 -15.22 8.70 -8.12
N ALA A 256 -16.31 8.39 -8.81
CA ALA A 256 -16.43 8.57 -10.26
C ALA A 256 -16.39 10.04 -10.67
N MET A 257 -17.07 10.94 -9.93
CA MET A 257 -17.01 12.38 -10.17
C MET A 257 -15.60 12.95 -9.91
N GLU A 258 -14.89 12.50 -8.87
CA GLU A 258 -13.49 12.90 -8.67
C GLU A 258 -12.57 12.37 -9.78
N ALA A 259 -12.79 11.15 -10.28
CA ALA A 259 -12.03 10.60 -11.40
C ALA A 259 -12.25 11.43 -12.67
N GLN A 260 -13.50 11.75 -13.01
CA GLN A 260 -13.84 12.65 -14.11
C GLN A 260 -13.25 14.05 -13.91
N GLN A 261 -13.26 14.60 -12.69
CA GLN A 261 -12.64 15.89 -12.41
C GLN A 261 -11.12 15.86 -12.62
N ARG A 262 -10.43 14.78 -12.21
CA ARG A 262 -9.00 14.57 -12.46
C ARG A 262 -8.71 14.46 -13.96
N GLU A 263 -9.52 13.72 -14.70
CA GLU A 263 -9.41 13.55 -16.16
C GLU A 263 -9.63 14.87 -16.90
N VAL A 264 -10.70 15.60 -16.59
CA VAL A 264 -10.99 16.93 -17.16
C VAL A 264 -9.86 17.92 -16.85
N LEU A 265 -9.31 17.93 -15.63
CA LEU A 265 -8.17 18.78 -15.29
C LEU A 265 -6.88 18.36 -16.02
N ALA A 266 -6.68 17.08 -16.32
CA ALA A 266 -5.56 16.60 -17.12
C ALA A 266 -5.72 17.00 -18.60
N ALA A 267 -6.90 16.80 -19.18
CA ALA A 267 -7.22 17.22 -20.54
C ALA A 267 -7.12 18.74 -20.72
N LEU A 268 -7.58 19.53 -19.74
CA LEU A 268 -7.48 20.99 -19.76
C LEU A 268 -6.02 21.46 -19.69
N ARG A 269 -5.17 20.80 -18.89
CA ARG A 269 -3.71 21.04 -18.91
C ARG A 269 -3.10 20.73 -20.28
N GLY A 270 -3.38 19.55 -20.85
CA GLY A 270 -2.94 19.19 -22.20
C GLY A 270 -3.33 20.23 -23.25
N ALA A 271 -4.61 20.63 -23.27
CA ALA A 271 -5.10 21.67 -24.16
C ALA A 271 -4.42 23.05 -23.94
N THR A 272 -4.04 23.41 -22.71
CA THR A 272 -3.25 24.63 -22.46
C THR A 272 -1.80 24.52 -22.93
N GLU A 273 -1.19 23.33 -22.87
CA GLU A 273 0.15 23.07 -23.40
C GLU A 273 0.15 23.06 -24.94
N GLU A 274 -0.84 22.44 -25.57
CA GLU A 274 -1.07 22.50 -27.02
C GLU A 274 -1.35 23.93 -27.50
N ALA A 275 -2.18 24.70 -26.78
CA ALA A 275 -2.38 26.11 -27.08
C ALA A 275 -1.08 26.92 -26.91
N ALA A 276 -0.20 26.55 -25.98
CA ALA A 276 1.10 27.18 -25.82
C ALA A 276 2.10 26.80 -26.93
N THR A 277 2.15 25.54 -27.37
CA THR A 277 3.01 25.14 -28.51
C THR A 277 2.51 25.75 -29.81
N ALA A 278 1.21 25.79 -30.06
CA ALA A 278 0.60 26.47 -31.21
C ALA A 278 0.93 27.98 -31.23
N ARG A 279 0.86 28.67 -30.07
CA ARG A 279 1.28 30.08 -29.95
C ARG A 279 2.77 30.29 -30.26
N ARG A 280 3.66 29.39 -29.79
CA ARG A 280 5.10 29.44 -30.11
C ARG A 280 5.35 29.21 -31.60
N ALA A 281 4.68 28.24 -32.21
CA ALA A 281 4.78 27.96 -33.64
C ALA A 281 4.30 29.14 -34.50
N LEU A 282 3.18 29.77 -34.13
CA LEU A 282 2.66 30.97 -34.80
C LEU A 282 3.62 32.16 -34.65
N ALA A 283 4.24 32.36 -33.47
CA ALA A 283 5.25 33.39 -33.27
C ALA A 283 6.50 33.15 -34.15
N ALA A 284 6.99 31.91 -34.22
CA ALA A 284 8.11 31.54 -35.09
C ALA A 284 7.79 31.76 -36.59
N ALA A 285 6.57 31.42 -37.02
CA ALA A 285 6.11 31.68 -38.37
C ALA A 285 6.00 33.18 -38.69
N GLN A 286 5.57 34.01 -37.73
CA GLN A 286 5.57 35.48 -37.87
C GLN A 286 7.00 36.06 -37.95
N GLU A 287 7.96 35.54 -37.17
CA GLU A 287 9.36 35.93 -37.32
C GLU A 287 9.92 35.52 -38.68
N GLU A 288 9.62 34.32 -39.17
CA GLU A 288 10.06 33.89 -40.49
C GLU A 288 9.43 34.73 -41.62
N GLY A 289 8.15 35.11 -41.48
CA GLY A 289 7.49 36.09 -42.34
C GLY A 289 8.28 37.40 -42.41
N ARG A 290 8.54 38.04 -41.25
CA ARG A 290 9.34 39.28 -41.18
C ARG A 290 10.75 39.13 -41.77
N ARG A 291 11.39 37.96 -41.61
CA ARG A 291 12.70 37.66 -42.25
C ARG A 291 12.58 37.60 -43.77
N ARG A 292 11.53 36.94 -44.30
CA ARG A 292 11.23 36.87 -45.73
C ARG A 292 10.91 38.25 -46.31
N ASP A 293 10.09 39.06 -45.63
CA ASP A 293 9.77 40.44 -46.03
C ASP A 293 11.03 41.32 -46.09
N GLY A 294 11.92 41.22 -45.08
CA GLY A 294 13.21 41.90 -45.09
C GLY A 294 14.14 41.46 -46.22
N LEU A 295 14.10 40.18 -46.61
CA LEU A 295 14.82 39.67 -47.78
C LEU A 295 14.21 40.16 -49.11
N VAL A 296 12.87 40.26 -49.20
CA VAL A 296 12.18 40.84 -50.37
C VAL A 296 12.56 42.31 -50.56
N LEU A 297 12.49 43.12 -49.49
CA LEU A 297 12.92 44.52 -49.51
C LEU A 297 14.40 44.67 -49.91
N LYS A 298 15.28 43.82 -49.36
CA LYS A 298 16.69 43.80 -49.74
C LYS A 298 16.92 43.38 -51.20
N ASN A 299 16.12 42.44 -51.72
CA ASN A 299 16.21 42.06 -53.13
C ASN A 299 15.72 43.19 -54.05
N GLN A 300 14.62 43.87 -53.73
CA GLN A 300 14.15 45.06 -54.45
C GLN A 300 15.20 46.19 -54.45
N GLN A 301 15.92 46.39 -53.35
CA GLN A 301 17.05 47.33 -53.30
C GLN A 301 18.22 46.89 -54.21
N LEU A 302 18.55 45.60 -54.23
CA LEU A 302 19.60 45.08 -55.12
C LEU A 302 19.20 45.09 -56.60
N GLU A 303 17.92 44.90 -56.91
CA GLU A 303 17.36 45.01 -58.26
C GLU A 303 17.34 46.46 -58.74
N SER A 304 17.00 47.43 -57.88
CA SER A 304 17.10 48.85 -58.22
C SER A 304 18.55 49.31 -58.40
N ALA A 305 19.48 48.87 -57.55
CA ALA A 305 20.92 49.11 -57.73
C ALA A 305 21.41 48.56 -59.08
N ARG A 306 21.11 47.28 -59.39
CA ARG A 306 21.42 46.66 -60.69
C ARG A 306 20.78 47.39 -61.88
N HIS A 307 19.62 48.02 -61.69
CA HIS A 307 19.01 48.85 -62.73
C HIS A 307 19.79 50.16 -62.94
N PHE A 308 20.18 50.85 -61.86
CA PHE A 308 21.05 52.03 -61.96
C PHE A 308 22.42 51.71 -62.57
N ASP A 309 23.03 50.56 -62.21
CA ASP A 309 24.28 50.09 -62.80
C ASP A 309 24.15 49.88 -64.32
N ARG A 310 23.08 49.23 -64.77
CA ARG A 310 22.78 49.05 -66.21
C ARG A 310 22.56 50.40 -66.91
N VAL A 311 21.84 51.33 -66.29
CA VAL A 311 21.59 52.67 -66.87
C VAL A 311 22.89 53.50 -66.93
N ALA A 312 23.80 53.31 -65.97
CA ALA A 312 25.14 53.91 -66.02
C ALA A 312 25.98 53.30 -67.14
N GLN A 313 26.00 51.97 -67.28
CA GLN A 313 26.69 51.26 -68.36
C GLN A 313 26.13 51.62 -69.75
N ASP A 314 24.80 51.69 -69.91
CA ASP A 314 24.15 52.15 -71.15
C ASP A 314 24.52 53.59 -71.48
N ARG A 315 24.64 54.46 -70.48
CA ARG A 315 25.06 55.86 -70.66
C ARG A 315 26.53 55.95 -71.05
N GLU A 316 27.41 55.15 -70.44
CA GLU A 316 28.83 55.06 -70.78
C GLU A 316 29.02 54.48 -72.19
N LEU A 317 28.31 53.42 -72.56
CA LEU A 317 28.29 52.86 -73.91
C LEU A 317 27.81 53.88 -74.94
N ARG A 318 26.79 54.70 -74.66
CA ARG A 318 26.35 55.79 -75.54
C ARG A 318 27.38 56.92 -75.64
N LEU A 319 28.09 57.25 -74.56
CA LEU A 319 29.20 58.21 -74.58
C LEU A 319 30.36 57.68 -75.44
N MET A 320 30.75 56.42 -75.25
CA MET A 320 31.77 55.76 -76.07
C MET A 320 31.35 55.64 -77.55
N GLN A 321 30.10 55.28 -77.83
CA GLN A 321 29.56 55.26 -79.20
C GLN A 321 29.58 56.65 -79.84
N THR A 322 29.17 57.71 -79.13
CA THR A 322 29.23 59.07 -79.69
C THR A 322 30.66 59.59 -79.84
N ALA A 323 31.60 59.17 -78.99
CA ALA A 323 33.03 59.44 -79.16
C ALA A 323 33.61 58.70 -80.37
N HIS A 324 33.32 57.41 -80.53
CA HIS A 324 33.74 56.61 -81.70
C HIS A 324 33.13 57.16 -83.00
N THR A 325 31.84 57.52 -83.02
CA THR A 325 31.22 58.13 -84.21
C THR A 325 31.85 59.47 -84.57
N ARG A 326 32.28 60.29 -83.59
CA ARG A 326 33.07 61.51 -83.83
C ARG A 326 34.46 61.21 -84.36
N GLN A 327 35.14 60.19 -83.84
CA GLN A 327 36.44 59.75 -84.38
C GLN A 327 36.32 59.22 -85.81
N ILE A 328 35.29 58.43 -86.10
CA ILE A 328 34.99 57.93 -87.44
C ILE A 328 34.68 59.09 -88.39
N SER A 329 33.88 60.09 -87.99
CA SER A 329 33.61 61.25 -88.85
C SER A 329 34.83 62.14 -89.06
N ALA A 330 35.72 62.26 -88.06
CA ALA A 330 37.00 62.94 -88.21
C ALA A 330 37.95 62.18 -89.16
N MET A 331 38.07 60.86 -89.00
CA MET A 331 38.83 59.99 -89.93
C MET A 331 38.24 60.03 -91.34
N GLN A 332 36.92 60.10 -91.51
CA GLN A 332 36.28 60.25 -92.81
C GLN A 332 36.59 61.61 -93.45
N ALA A 333 36.65 62.69 -92.65
CA ALA A 333 37.08 64.01 -93.13
C ALA A 333 38.59 64.07 -93.45
N GLU A 334 39.43 63.32 -92.73
CA GLU A 334 40.84 63.14 -93.08
C GLU A 334 41.01 62.30 -94.35
N LEU A 335 40.24 61.22 -94.52
CA LEU A 335 40.24 60.39 -95.72
C LEU A 335 39.73 61.15 -96.95
N SER A 336 38.69 61.99 -96.83
CA SER A 336 38.26 62.86 -97.92
C SER A 336 39.34 63.90 -98.25
N ARG A 337 39.98 64.50 -97.24
CA ARG A 337 41.11 65.43 -97.43
C ARG A 337 42.33 64.75 -98.07
N ILE A 338 42.60 63.49 -97.75
CA ILE A 338 43.63 62.67 -98.41
C ILE A 338 43.23 62.37 -99.86
N SER A 339 41.95 62.08 -100.13
CA SER A 339 41.41 61.89 -101.49
C SER A 339 41.52 63.18 -102.32
N ASP A 340 41.24 64.34 -101.73
CA ASP A 340 41.41 65.65 -102.37
C ASP A 340 42.89 65.93 -102.65
N LEU A 341 43.78 65.62 -101.71
CA LEU A 341 45.23 65.74 -101.88
C LEU A 341 45.77 64.75 -102.92
N MET A 342 45.19 63.54 -103.04
CA MET A 342 45.50 62.59 -104.11
C MET A 342 45.04 63.11 -105.47
N LEU A 343 43.80 63.63 -105.58
CA LEU A 343 43.31 64.28 -106.80
C LEU A 343 44.16 65.48 -107.19
N GLN A 344 44.62 66.29 -106.22
CA GLN A 344 45.59 67.36 -106.47
C GLN A 344 46.97 66.82 -106.88
N ASN A 345 47.45 65.72 -106.27
CA ASN A 345 48.72 65.09 -106.65
C ASN A 345 48.67 64.54 -108.08
N ASP A 346 47.56 63.90 -108.47
CA ASP A 346 47.36 63.38 -109.82
C ASP A 346 47.10 64.50 -110.84
N GLN A 347 46.40 65.58 -110.47
CA GLN A 347 46.36 66.80 -111.30
C GLN A 347 47.74 67.44 -111.46
N LEU A 348 48.58 67.44 -110.42
CA LEU A 348 49.96 67.93 -110.49
C LEU A 348 50.84 66.99 -111.32
N ARG A 349 50.70 65.66 -111.18
CA ARG A 349 51.36 64.66 -112.03
C ARG A 349 50.93 64.78 -113.48
N ASP A 350 49.68 65.08 -113.77
CA ASP A 350 49.18 65.30 -115.13
C ASP A 350 49.60 66.65 -115.71
N ARG A 351 49.71 67.70 -114.89
CA ARG A 351 50.40 68.94 -115.29
C ARG A 351 51.88 68.67 -115.57
N LEU A 352 52.54 67.88 -114.73
CA LEU A 352 53.96 67.55 -114.84
C LEU A 352 54.22 66.65 -116.07
N ARG A 353 53.35 65.66 -116.33
CA ARG A 353 53.25 64.92 -117.59
C ARG A 353 53.07 65.88 -118.75
N ARG A 354 52.08 66.77 -118.76
CA ARG A 354 51.92 67.77 -119.85
C ARG A 354 53.13 68.69 -120.03
N THR A 355 53.88 69.03 -118.97
CA THR A 355 55.15 69.76 -119.10
C THR A 355 56.31 68.88 -119.58
N LEU A 356 56.31 67.58 -119.29
CA LEU A 356 57.24 66.62 -119.84
C LEU A 356 56.89 66.29 -121.30
N ASP A 357 55.63 66.12 -121.66
CA ASP A 357 55.12 65.92 -123.02
C ASP A 357 55.38 67.16 -123.88
N THR A 358 55.19 68.38 -123.35
CA THR A 358 55.59 69.60 -124.08
C THR A 358 57.10 69.77 -124.11
N ARG A 359 57.86 69.36 -123.08
CA ARG A 359 59.32 69.26 -123.13
C ARG A 359 59.80 68.22 -124.15
N ASP A 360 59.14 67.08 -124.30
CA ASP A 360 59.49 66.02 -125.24
C ASP A 360 58.90 66.25 -126.64
N GLN A 361 57.88 67.11 -126.78
CA GLN A 361 57.49 67.72 -128.04
C GLN A 361 58.43 68.86 -128.42
N LEU A 362 59.02 69.62 -127.49
CA LEU A 362 60.04 70.63 -127.79
C LEU A 362 61.41 70.00 -128.06
N ALA A 363 61.83 69.03 -127.26
CA ALA A 363 62.98 68.16 -127.52
C ALA A 363 62.70 67.21 -128.70
N GLY A 364 61.43 66.99 -129.05
CA GLY A 364 60.96 66.27 -130.24
C GLY A 364 60.90 67.16 -131.47
N GLN A 365 60.69 68.46 -131.34
CA GLN A 365 60.80 69.48 -132.39
C GLN A 365 62.27 69.84 -132.62
N LEU A 366 63.11 69.87 -131.59
CA LEU A 366 64.57 69.86 -131.70
C LEU A 366 65.04 68.58 -132.38
N ARG A 367 64.66 67.40 -131.87
CA ARG A 367 64.97 66.12 -132.54
C ARG A 367 64.35 66.01 -133.93
N ALA A 368 63.26 66.71 -134.27
CA ALA A 368 62.66 66.76 -135.61
C ALA A 368 63.13 67.96 -136.47
N ALA A 369 63.90 68.90 -135.92
CA ALA A 369 64.71 69.84 -136.69
C ALA A 369 66.02 69.15 -137.07
N VAL A 370 66.69 68.54 -136.08
CA VAL A 370 67.85 67.65 -136.26
C VAL A 370 67.51 66.50 -137.21
N THR A 371 66.41 65.75 -137.01
CA THR A 371 66.00 64.70 -137.96
C THR A 371 65.22 65.18 -139.18
N ARG A 372 64.94 66.48 -139.35
CA ARG A 372 64.65 67.03 -140.69
C ARG A 372 65.95 67.29 -141.47
N ALA A 373 67.08 67.52 -140.80
CA ALA A 373 68.39 67.43 -141.42
C ALA A 373 68.80 65.96 -141.68
N ASP A 374 68.70 65.08 -140.67
CA ASP A 374 69.19 63.70 -140.77
C ASP A 374 68.27 62.72 -141.52
N LEU A 375 66.94 62.92 -141.53
CA LEU A 375 66.01 62.08 -142.32
C LEU A 375 65.71 62.62 -143.71
N ALA A 376 66.51 63.59 -144.18
CA ALA A 376 66.83 63.68 -145.59
C ALA A 376 67.68 62.48 -146.07
N VAL A 377 68.36 61.74 -145.16
CA VAL A 377 69.44 60.79 -145.51
C VAL A 377 69.02 59.30 -145.55
N ARG A 378 68.17 58.81 -144.63
CA ARG A 378 67.49 57.48 -144.72
C ARG A 378 66.14 57.52 -143.97
N ARG A 379 64.94 57.41 -144.55
CA ARG A 379 64.42 56.33 -145.42
C ARG A 379 64.79 54.91 -144.95
N GLN A 380 63.94 54.32 -144.09
CA GLN A 380 63.19 53.05 -144.31
C GLN A 380 62.94 52.22 -143.01
N ARG A 381 61.66 51.85 -142.78
CA ARG A 381 61.17 50.62 -142.08
C ARG A 381 61.47 50.49 -140.55
N SER A 382 60.64 49.87 -139.70
CA SER A 382 59.21 49.47 -139.76
C SER A 382 58.65 49.13 -138.34
N LEU A 383 57.32 49.06 -138.22
CA LEU A 383 56.49 48.79 -137.01
C LEU A 383 56.24 47.25 -136.81
N PRO A 384 55.32 46.73 -135.93
CA PRO A 384 55.23 46.78 -134.44
C PRO A 384 54.69 45.47 -133.72
N ARG A 385 54.44 45.52 -132.37
CA ARG A 385 53.22 45.01 -131.61
C ARG A 385 53.07 43.53 -131.07
N GLY A 386 52.61 43.40 -129.79
CA GLY A 386 51.82 42.25 -129.19
C GLY A 386 52.49 41.43 -128.05
N SER A 387 51.83 40.69 -127.11
CA SER A 387 50.39 40.59 -126.64
C SER A 387 50.17 39.68 -125.36
N GLN A 388 49.20 40.02 -124.44
CA GLN A 388 48.29 39.18 -123.56
C GLN A 388 48.59 38.49 -122.15
N TYR A 389 47.68 38.75 -121.14
CA TYR A 389 47.15 37.98 -119.93
C TYR A 389 48.01 37.63 -118.65
N ASP A 390 47.55 37.17 -117.44
CA ASP A 390 46.37 37.31 -116.45
C ASP A 390 46.67 36.45 -115.12
N VAL A 391 45.98 36.11 -113.98
CA VAL A 391 44.60 36.09 -113.31
C VAL A 391 44.66 35.89 -111.72
N ALA A 392 43.53 35.87 -110.95
CA ALA A 392 43.20 35.18 -109.61
C ALA A 392 43.61 35.79 -108.21
N SER A 393 43.12 35.43 -106.96
CA SER A 393 41.86 34.88 -106.29
C SER A 393 41.91 34.90 -104.68
N LEU A 394 40.80 34.72 -103.88
CA LEU A 394 40.68 34.92 -102.36
C LEU A 394 39.54 34.11 -101.56
N ASN A 395 39.26 34.31 -100.22
CA ASN A 395 38.35 33.53 -99.24
C ASN A 395 37.90 34.33 -97.91
N SER A 396 37.17 33.98 -96.77
CA SER A 396 36.36 32.85 -96.12
C SER A 396 35.67 33.16 -94.68
N SER A 397 34.64 32.38 -94.18
CA SER A 397 34.14 32.11 -92.73
C SER A 397 33.28 33.16 -91.89
N PRO A 398 32.73 33.03 -90.60
CA PRO A 398 32.42 31.96 -89.54
C PRO A 398 31.04 32.06 -88.67
N SER A 399 30.71 31.21 -87.62
CA SER A 399 29.58 31.30 -86.55
C SER A 399 29.47 30.06 -85.55
N PHE A 400 28.62 29.81 -84.47
CA PHE A 400 27.90 30.50 -83.30
C PHE A 400 27.25 29.48 -82.21
N ALA A 401 26.51 29.84 -81.10
CA ALA A 401 26.08 28.96 -79.91
C ALA A 401 24.74 29.25 -79.04
N GLY A 402 24.39 28.56 -77.89
CA GLY A 402 23.17 28.80 -76.97
C GLY A 402 22.83 27.91 -75.67
N ARG A 403 21.59 28.02 -75.04
CA ARG A 403 20.86 27.26 -73.87
C ARG A 403 21.10 27.66 -72.34
N PRO A 404 20.42 27.19 -71.19
CA PRO A 404 19.25 26.29 -70.77
C PRO A 404 18.21 26.80 -69.63
N ALA A 405 17.66 25.99 -68.63
CA ALA A 405 16.47 26.28 -67.70
C ALA A 405 16.32 25.57 -66.25
N SER A 406 15.18 25.63 -65.46
CA SER A 406 14.95 25.07 -64.03
C SER A 406 13.49 25.01 -63.38
N ALA A 407 13.30 24.36 -62.16
CA ALA A 407 12.21 24.38 -61.08
C ALA A 407 10.89 23.49 -61.18
N ALA A 408 9.98 23.10 -60.22
CA ALA A 408 9.66 23.08 -58.70
C ALA A 408 8.59 21.90 -58.38
N ALA A 409 7.75 21.60 -57.33
CA ALA A 409 7.21 21.95 -55.93
C ALA A 409 6.34 20.69 -55.37
N THR A 410 5.44 20.45 -54.34
CA THR A 410 4.81 20.90 -53.00
C THR A 410 3.67 19.84 -52.55
N LEU A 411 2.93 19.66 -51.40
CA LEU A 411 2.96 19.87 -49.89
C LEU A 411 1.69 19.24 -49.08
N SER A 412 1.80 18.67 -47.83
CA SER A 412 0.76 18.39 -46.71
C SER A 412 -0.48 17.41 -46.88
N GLY A 413 -1.30 16.90 -45.89
CA GLY A 413 -1.38 16.78 -44.37
C GLY A 413 -2.79 16.38 -43.73
N GLY A 414 -2.96 15.73 -42.52
CA GLY A 414 -4.28 15.48 -41.79
C GLY A 414 -4.37 14.43 -40.58
N VAL A 415 -5.41 14.42 -39.66
CA VAL A 415 -5.56 13.58 -38.38
C VAL A 415 -7.01 13.39 -37.73
N GLY A 416 -7.32 12.29 -36.94
CA GLY A 416 -8.33 12.17 -35.77
C GLY A 416 -9.64 11.28 -35.90
N GLY A 417 -10.42 10.75 -34.89
CA GLY A 417 -10.23 10.35 -33.43
C GLY A 417 -11.48 10.04 -32.48
N VAL A 418 -11.68 8.79 -31.93
CA VAL A 418 -12.32 8.28 -30.62
C VAL A 418 -13.88 8.28 -30.32
N SER A 419 -14.38 7.63 -29.21
CA SER A 419 -15.51 6.62 -29.07
C SER A 419 -16.31 6.54 -27.70
N MET A 420 -17.43 5.75 -27.55
CA MET A 420 -17.94 5.01 -26.30
C MET A 420 -19.37 4.31 -26.38
N SER A 421 -19.83 3.49 -25.38
CA SER A 421 -21.10 2.65 -25.38
C SER A 421 -21.65 2.12 -23.99
N GLY A 422 -22.90 1.57 -23.86
CA GLY A 422 -23.43 0.81 -22.66
C GLY A 422 -24.97 0.42 -22.62
N ALA A 423 -25.44 -0.66 -21.90
CA ALA A 423 -26.85 -1.21 -21.99
C ALA A 423 -27.42 -2.29 -20.95
N VAL A 424 -28.65 -2.07 -20.37
CA VAL A 424 -29.88 -2.91 -19.98
C VAL A 424 -29.92 -4.27 -19.11
N PRO A 425 -31.09 -4.93 -18.71
CA PRO A 425 -31.35 -5.75 -17.44
C PRO A 425 -31.97 -7.20 -17.70
N PRO A 426 -33.05 -7.82 -17.08
CA PRO A 426 -33.78 -7.84 -15.74
C PRO A 426 -34.20 -9.28 -15.17
N SER A 427 -34.93 -9.46 -14.01
CA SER A 427 -35.72 -10.72 -13.65
C SER A 427 -36.69 -10.68 -12.40
N ALA A 428 -37.34 -11.82 -12.02
CA ALA A 428 -38.32 -12.12 -10.91
C ALA A 428 -38.16 -13.58 -10.32
N GLY A 429 -38.95 -14.24 -9.42
CA GLY A 429 -40.30 -14.08 -8.78
C GLY A 429 -40.64 -15.16 -7.67
N GLY A 430 -41.94 -15.42 -7.31
CA GLY A 430 -42.43 -16.37 -6.22
C GLY A 430 -42.73 -17.84 -6.65
N PRO A 431 -43.60 -18.71 -6.01
CA PRO A 431 -44.48 -18.62 -4.79
C PRO A 431 -44.66 -19.92 -3.89
N GLY A 432 -45.51 -19.89 -2.83
CA GLY A 432 -46.52 -20.96 -2.47
C GLY A 432 -46.23 -22.13 -1.47
N SER A 433 -47.29 -22.64 -0.77
CA SER A 433 -47.62 -24.07 -0.42
C SER A 433 -48.57 -24.24 0.81
N SER A 434 -49.16 -25.43 1.04
CA SER A 434 -50.16 -25.74 2.09
C SER A 434 -50.18 -27.22 2.56
N VAL A 435 -50.70 -27.50 3.78
CA VAL A 435 -50.95 -28.87 4.31
C VAL A 435 -52.20 -28.92 5.19
N ALA A 436 -52.96 -30.03 5.16
CA ALA A 436 -54.11 -30.30 6.04
C ALA A 436 -54.06 -31.72 6.63
N ALA A 437 -54.59 -31.93 7.85
CA ALA A 437 -54.64 -33.27 8.48
C ALA A 437 -55.80 -33.49 9.47
N SER A 438 -56.62 -34.50 9.17
CA SER A 438 -57.19 -35.52 10.08
C SER A 438 -57.93 -35.14 11.39
N ARG A 439 -59.25 -35.41 11.43
CA ARG A 439 -60.03 -35.58 12.67
C ARG A 439 -59.68 -36.91 13.40
N PRO A 440 -59.46 -36.93 14.73
CA PRO A 440 -59.51 -38.15 15.53
C PRO A 440 -60.96 -38.54 15.90
N ARG A 441 -61.17 -39.82 16.27
CA ARG A 441 -62.49 -40.43 16.56
C ARG A 441 -62.96 -40.15 18.00
N LEU A 442 -64.28 -40.25 18.23
CA LEU A 442 -64.99 -39.98 19.49
C LEU A 442 -64.42 -40.63 20.77
N GLY A 443 -63.70 -41.74 20.68
CA GLY A 443 -63.03 -42.36 21.84
C GLY A 443 -62.00 -41.44 22.52
N ALA A 444 -61.37 -40.52 21.76
CA ALA A 444 -60.41 -39.57 22.32
C ALA A 444 -61.06 -38.56 23.29
N ALA A 445 -62.35 -38.25 23.13
CA ALA A 445 -63.03 -37.26 23.96
C ALA A 445 -63.17 -37.71 25.42
N MET A 446 -63.46 -39.00 25.67
CA MET A 446 -63.49 -39.53 27.04
C MET A 446 -62.09 -39.62 27.66
N ALA A 447 -61.06 -39.96 26.88
CA ALA A 447 -59.67 -39.92 27.36
C ALA A 447 -59.24 -38.50 27.77
N VAL A 448 -59.61 -37.47 26.99
CA VAL A 448 -59.36 -36.05 27.35
C VAL A 448 -60.17 -35.63 28.58
N MET A 449 -61.41 -36.09 28.75
CA MET A 449 -62.21 -35.79 29.95
C MET A 449 -61.67 -36.51 31.21
N ALA A 450 -61.16 -37.73 31.08
CA ALA A 450 -60.46 -38.42 32.17
C ALA A 450 -59.14 -37.71 32.53
N SER A 451 -58.35 -37.33 31.52
CA SER A 451 -57.13 -36.51 31.71
C SER A 451 -57.43 -35.17 32.37
N ARG A 452 -58.54 -34.50 32.03
CA ARG A 452 -58.99 -33.27 32.70
C ARG A 452 -59.45 -33.48 34.14
N ARG A 453 -60.03 -34.63 34.49
CA ARG A 453 -60.32 -34.97 35.89
C ARG A 453 -59.04 -35.25 36.67
N ALA A 454 -58.10 -36.00 36.10
CA ALA A 454 -56.78 -36.21 36.70
C ALA A 454 -56.07 -34.87 36.96
N MET A 455 -56.00 -33.96 35.97
CA MET A 455 -55.45 -32.61 36.16
C MET A 455 -56.23 -31.77 37.18
N ALA A 456 -57.56 -31.93 37.28
CA ALA A 456 -58.35 -31.19 38.27
C ALA A 456 -58.13 -31.70 39.71
N GLU A 457 -57.95 -33.01 39.88
CA GLU A 457 -57.54 -33.61 41.17
C GLU A 457 -56.09 -33.26 41.52
N GLU A 458 -55.20 -33.16 40.53
CA GLU A 458 -53.82 -32.72 40.67
C GLU A 458 -53.74 -31.22 41.03
N GLN A 459 -54.57 -30.37 40.42
CA GLN A 459 -54.74 -28.97 40.80
C GLN A 459 -55.36 -28.81 42.19
N ALA A 460 -56.36 -29.60 42.57
CA ALA A 460 -56.93 -29.57 43.92
C ALA A 460 -55.92 -30.02 44.99
N LYS A 461 -55.06 -30.99 44.67
CA LYS A 461 -53.92 -31.38 45.52
C LYS A 461 -52.88 -30.25 45.63
N ALA A 462 -52.55 -29.60 44.53
CA ALA A 462 -51.64 -28.44 44.53
C ALA A 462 -52.21 -27.25 45.32
N GLU A 463 -53.52 -26.97 45.24
CA GLU A 463 -54.17 -25.93 46.05
C GLU A 463 -54.18 -26.28 47.56
N ALA A 464 -54.34 -27.56 47.92
CA ALA A 464 -54.19 -28.03 49.29
C ALA A 464 -52.73 -27.91 49.78
N GLU A 465 -51.75 -28.30 48.97
CA GLU A 465 -50.32 -28.18 49.26
C GLU A 465 -49.89 -26.71 49.39
N VAL A 466 -50.50 -25.79 48.64
CA VAL A 466 -50.29 -24.33 48.76
C VAL A 466 -50.85 -23.78 50.08
N LEU A 467 -51.93 -24.34 50.63
CA LEU A 467 -52.43 -24.00 51.97
C LEU A 467 -51.54 -24.59 53.07
N GLU A 468 -51.10 -25.84 52.92
CA GLU A 468 -50.16 -26.51 53.85
C GLU A 468 -48.86 -25.69 53.99
N ASN A 469 -48.29 -25.23 52.87
CA ASN A 469 -47.07 -24.40 52.83
C ASN A 469 -47.24 -22.96 53.39
N GLN A 470 -48.47 -22.49 53.63
CA GLN A 470 -48.73 -21.18 54.23
C GLN A 470 -48.82 -21.23 55.77
N ASP A 471 -49.02 -22.40 56.35
CA ASP A 471 -49.19 -22.54 57.79
C ASP A 471 -47.88 -22.28 58.58
N PRO A 472 -47.88 -21.43 59.63
CA PRO A 472 -46.67 -21.15 60.39
C PRO A 472 -46.09 -22.36 61.14
N VAL A 473 -46.92 -23.31 61.60
CA VAL A 473 -46.50 -24.54 62.29
C VAL A 473 -45.94 -25.55 61.29
N TYR A 474 -46.61 -25.75 60.16
CA TYR A 474 -46.06 -26.61 59.10
C TYR A 474 -44.77 -26.04 58.52
N LYS A 475 -44.75 -24.73 58.22
CA LYS A 475 -43.59 -24.04 57.67
C LYS A 475 -42.40 -24.07 58.62
N THR A 476 -42.61 -23.94 59.94
CA THR A 476 -41.54 -24.13 60.93
C THR A 476 -41.10 -25.60 61.03
N LEU A 477 -42.02 -26.58 61.04
CA LEU A 477 -41.69 -28.01 61.02
C LEU A 477 -40.86 -28.40 59.77
N VAL A 478 -41.27 -27.93 58.59
CA VAL A 478 -40.57 -28.11 57.32
C VAL A 478 -39.23 -27.40 57.33
N ASN A 479 -39.13 -26.18 57.87
CA ASN A 479 -37.87 -25.46 58.00
C ASN A 479 -36.91 -26.14 58.98
N VAL A 480 -37.37 -26.64 60.13
CA VAL A 480 -36.55 -27.44 61.08
C VAL A 480 -36.09 -28.75 60.42
N ASN A 481 -36.95 -29.42 59.66
CA ASN A 481 -36.57 -30.62 58.89
C ASN A 481 -35.57 -30.30 57.76
N LYS A 482 -35.67 -29.12 57.12
CA LYS A 482 -34.69 -28.60 56.15
C LYS A 482 -33.37 -28.22 56.83
N MET A 483 -33.37 -27.51 57.96
CA MET A 483 -32.16 -27.17 58.73
C MET A 483 -31.44 -28.42 59.23
N HIS A 484 -32.16 -29.40 59.79
CA HIS A 484 -31.57 -30.67 60.22
C HIS A 484 -30.98 -31.49 59.05
N ARG A 485 -31.53 -31.39 57.83
CA ARG A 485 -30.91 -31.94 56.62
C ARG A 485 -29.72 -31.10 56.14
N GLY A 486 -29.84 -29.78 56.21
CA GLY A 486 -28.84 -28.78 55.80
C GLY A 486 -27.57 -28.85 56.62
N LEU A 487 -27.67 -28.79 57.95
CA LEU A 487 -26.57 -28.97 58.89
C LEU A 487 -25.91 -30.35 58.72
N ARG A 488 -26.70 -31.43 58.57
CA ARG A 488 -26.16 -32.75 58.19
C ARG A 488 -25.48 -32.77 56.82
N SER A 489 -25.72 -31.81 55.94
CA SER A 489 -25.01 -31.63 54.67
C SER A 489 -23.74 -30.79 54.86
N GLN A 490 -23.84 -29.63 55.49
CA GLN A 490 -22.71 -28.74 55.79
C GLN A 490 -21.64 -29.44 56.65
N ILE A 491 -22.03 -30.26 57.63
CA ILE A 491 -21.10 -31.08 58.44
C ILE A 491 -20.42 -32.17 57.61
N ARG A 492 -21.01 -32.62 56.48
CA ARG A 492 -20.35 -33.53 55.52
C ARG A 492 -19.46 -32.76 54.54
N GLU A 493 -19.95 -31.63 54.03
CA GLU A 493 -19.23 -30.71 53.16
C GLU A 493 -17.95 -30.21 53.82
N ILE A 494 -18.01 -29.64 55.03
CA ILE A 494 -16.83 -29.20 55.79
C ILE A 494 -15.85 -30.36 56.05
N LYS A 495 -16.33 -31.59 56.26
CA LYS A 495 -15.46 -32.78 56.38
C LYS A 495 -14.83 -33.20 55.06
N GLN A 496 -15.49 -32.96 53.94
CA GLN A 496 -14.96 -33.16 52.59
C GLN A 496 -13.94 -32.07 52.25
N ASP A 497 -14.29 -30.79 52.43
CA ASP A 497 -13.39 -29.64 52.28
C ASP A 497 -12.11 -29.81 53.11
N LEU A 498 -12.21 -30.22 54.38
CA LEU A 498 -11.05 -30.52 55.26
C LEU A 498 -10.21 -31.72 54.77
N SER A 499 -10.76 -32.58 53.92
CA SER A 499 -10.02 -33.68 53.29
C SER A 499 -9.38 -33.27 51.95
N GLU A 500 -10.00 -32.33 51.23
CA GLU A 500 -9.56 -31.81 49.93
C GLU A 500 -8.52 -30.67 50.06
N ALA A 501 -8.67 -29.78 51.05
CA ALA A 501 -7.72 -28.71 51.42
C ALA A 501 -6.38 -29.24 52.00
N ARG A 502 -6.11 -30.55 51.88
CA ARG A 502 -4.79 -31.12 52.12
C ARG A 502 -3.82 -30.58 51.05
N PRO A 503 -2.65 -30.04 51.42
CA PRO A 503 -1.69 -29.50 50.46
C PRO A 503 -1.33 -30.47 49.34
N SER A 504 -1.07 -29.95 48.14
CA SER A 504 -0.72 -30.70 46.93
C SER A 504 0.45 -31.69 47.17
N TRP A 505 1.47 -31.28 47.92
CA TRP A 505 2.58 -32.16 48.32
C TRP A 505 2.19 -33.27 49.30
N ALA A 506 1.19 -33.06 50.15
CA ALA A 506 0.70 -34.07 51.09
C ALA A 506 -0.18 -35.11 50.37
N GLN A 507 -1.02 -34.66 49.43
CA GLN A 507 -1.73 -35.54 48.51
C GLN A 507 -0.76 -36.38 47.67
N ALA A 508 0.28 -35.74 47.09
CA ALA A 508 1.32 -36.43 46.31
C ALA A 508 2.10 -37.48 47.14
N ARG A 509 2.41 -37.18 48.42
CA ARG A 509 3.02 -38.16 49.35
C ARG A 509 2.09 -39.33 49.68
N GLN A 510 0.79 -39.10 49.83
CA GLN A 510 -0.18 -40.19 50.02
C GLN A 510 -0.35 -41.04 48.75
N ALA A 511 -0.34 -40.41 47.56
CA ALA A 511 -0.43 -41.09 46.26
C ALA A 511 0.84 -41.83 45.85
N SER A 512 2.03 -41.44 46.35
CA SER A 512 3.26 -42.21 46.17
C SER A 512 3.37 -43.34 47.20
N ALA A 513 3.01 -43.10 48.46
CA ALA A 513 2.96 -44.15 49.49
C ALA A 513 2.01 -45.29 49.11
N SER A 514 0.81 -44.98 48.59
CA SER A 514 -0.13 -46.00 48.12
C SER A 514 0.40 -46.77 46.92
N LYS A 515 1.05 -46.10 45.94
CA LYS A 515 1.74 -46.79 44.82
C LYS A 515 2.85 -47.72 45.30
N SER A 516 3.68 -47.30 46.26
CA SER A 516 4.69 -48.17 46.87
C SER A 516 4.07 -49.37 47.58
N GLN A 517 2.96 -49.18 48.28
CA GLN A 517 2.24 -50.26 48.96
C GLN A 517 1.61 -51.25 47.97
N THR A 518 1.03 -50.76 46.86
CA THR A 518 0.54 -51.59 45.76
C THR A 518 1.68 -52.37 45.10
N LEU A 519 2.78 -51.72 44.73
CA LEU A 519 3.95 -52.39 44.13
C LEU A 519 4.53 -53.47 45.06
N TYR A 520 4.63 -53.20 46.36
CA TYR A 520 5.11 -54.19 47.34
C TYR A 520 4.14 -55.38 47.45
N SER A 521 2.82 -55.14 47.42
CA SER A 521 1.82 -56.22 47.40
C SER A 521 1.87 -57.05 46.11
N GLN A 522 2.15 -56.41 44.96
CA GLN A 522 2.27 -57.06 43.66
C GLN A 522 3.57 -57.89 43.56
N GLN A 523 4.67 -57.40 44.13
CA GLN A 523 5.93 -58.16 44.25
C GLN A 523 5.80 -59.35 45.20
N GLN A 524 5.01 -59.24 46.27
CA GLN A 524 4.66 -60.38 47.14
C GLN A 524 3.73 -61.41 46.47
N GLN A 525 3.05 -61.05 45.37
CA GLN A 525 2.28 -61.98 44.55
C GLN A 525 3.16 -62.67 43.49
N SER A 526 4.07 -61.94 42.84
CA SER A 526 4.99 -62.51 41.84
C SER A 526 6.07 -63.44 42.39
N VAL A 527 6.30 -63.44 43.71
CA VAL A 527 7.20 -64.40 44.41
C VAL A 527 6.43 -65.66 44.88
N LYS A 528 5.14 -65.77 44.54
CA LYS A 528 4.28 -66.94 44.84
C LYS A 528 3.77 -67.64 43.57
N GLN A 529 4.43 -67.42 42.45
CA GLN A 529 4.27 -68.10 41.17
C GLN A 529 5.63 -68.63 40.71
#